data_AF-A0A4R5AZ65-F1
#
_entry.id   AF-A0A4R5AZ65-F1
#
_cell.length_a   1.000
_cell.length_b   1.000
_cell.length_c   1.000
_cell.angle_alpha   90.00
_cell.angle_beta   90.00
_cell.angle_gamma   90.00
#
_symmetry.space_group_name_H-M   'P 1'
#
loop_
_entity.id
_entity.type
_entity.pdbx_description
1 polymer ?
#
loop_
_entity_poly.entity_id
_entity_poly.type
_entity_poly.pdbx_seq_one_letter_code
_entity_poly.pdbx_strand_id
1 'polypeptide(L)'
;MKKKPVKEMVSEQVYKTLKEGNVKLVYDYNAEAKKNKYSKRLHLKLFEGYDLLENFIVARPYIQKKYKIDLGLFEILLFLHGKKFFNQKDYAEMPKQFKYRSIKNLLNTGYVGIVQNGENLAKHVYRLNTPGTIIIKEFYEVLSGEKKFLEDYNNPLARKKTRTAFDKKKMDLILKINQAPAPEKKKALYR
;
A
#
# COMPACT_ATOMS: atom_id res chain seq x y z
N MET A 1 11.37 -10.51 -21.10
CA MET A 1 9.96 -10.18 -20.79
C MET A 1 9.22 -9.90 -22.09
N LYS A 2 8.19 -10.68 -22.44
CA LYS A 2 7.29 -10.31 -23.54
C LYS A 2 6.38 -9.20 -23.02
N LYS A 3 6.41 -8.03 -23.67
CA LYS A 3 5.54 -6.89 -23.29
C LYS A 3 4.09 -7.28 -23.58
N LYS A 4 3.20 -7.08 -22.61
CA LYS A 4 1.76 -7.20 -22.87
C LYS A 4 1.39 -6.15 -23.93
N PRO A 5 0.59 -6.47 -24.95
CA PRO A 5 0.14 -5.46 -25.89
C PRO A 5 -0.69 -4.37 -25.19
N VAL A 6 -0.54 -3.13 -25.62
CA VAL A 6 -1.22 -1.92 -25.07
C VAL A 6 -2.73 -2.12 -24.87
N LYS A 7 -3.37 -2.91 -25.73
CA LYS A 7 -4.79 -3.24 -25.68
C LYS A 7 -5.19 -4.02 -24.40
N GLU A 8 -4.28 -4.81 -23.84
CA GLU A 8 -4.52 -5.61 -22.63
C GLU A 8 -4.36 -4.82 -21.32
N MET A 9 -3.91 -3.56 -21.40
CA MET A 9 -3.72 -2.70 -20.22
C MET A 9 -4.96 -1.87 -19.86
N VAL A 10 -5.98 -1.89 -20.71
CA VAL A 10 -7.24 -1.15 -20.50
C VAL A 10 -8.41 -2.09 -20.68
N SER A 11 -9.54 -1.80 -20.02
CA SER A 11 -10.75 -2.60 -20.24
C SER A 11 -11.23 -2.46 -21.69
N GLU A 12 -11.89 -3.50 -22.21
CA GLU A 12 -12.40 -3.48 -23.59
C GLU A 12 -13.35 -2.32 -23.86
N GLN A 13 -14.17 -1.95 -22.88
CA GLN A 13 -15.08 -0.81 -22.96
C GLN A 13 -14.31 0.50 -23.11
N VAL A 14 -13.28 0.71 -22.28
CA VAL A 14 -12.42 1.90 -22.35
C VAL A 14 -11.69 1.93 -23.68
N TYR A 15 -11.16 0.80 -24.15
CA TYR A 15 -10.50 0.73 -25.45
C TYR A 15 -11.44 1.12 -26.62
N LYS A 16 -12.71 0.68 -26.59
CA LYS A 16 -13.72 1.05 -27.59
C LYS A 16 -13.97 2.56 -27.59
N THR A 17 -14.21 3.15 -26.43
CA THR A 17 -14.45 4.61 -26.29
C THR A 17 -13.22 5.42 -26.73
N LEU A 18 -12.00 4.99 -26.39
CA LEU A 18 -10.77 5.66 -26.83
C LEU A 18 -10.60 5.61 -28.35
N LYS A 19 -10.96 4.48 -28.98
CA LYS A 19 -10.92 4.32 -30.43
C LYS A 19 -11.95 5.24 -31.12
N GLU A 20 -13.16 5.32 -30.59
CA GLU A 20 -14.22 6.25 -31.06
C GLU A 20 -13.77 7.72 -30.96
N GLY A 21 -13.02 8.07 -29.91
CA GLY A 21 -12.44 9.40 -29.71
C GLY A 21 -11.14 9.69 -30.48
N ASN A 22 -10.69 8.80 -31.39
CA ASN A 22 -9.41 8.92 -32.11
C ASN A 22 -8.18 9.09 -31.18
N VAL A 23 -8.24 8.55 -29.95
CA VAL A 23 -7.15 8.59 -28.97
C VAL A 23 -6.24 7.38 -29.14
N LYS A 24 -4.93 7.61 -29.24
CA LYS A 24 -3.94 6.53 -29.37
C LYS A 24 -3.22 6.32 -28.04
N LEU A 25 -3.25 5.09 -27.55
CA LEU A 25 -2.49 4.66 -26.38
C LEU A 25 -1.01 4.45 -26.77
N VAL A 26 -0.10 5.07 -26.01
CA VAL A 26 1.35 4.98 -26.22
C VAL A 26 2.01 4.76 -24.86
N TYR A 27 3.05 3.94 -24.80
CA TYR A 27 3.85 3.78 -23.59
C TYR A 27 4.70 5.03 -23.31
N ASP A 28 4.80 5.40 -22.03
CA ASP A 28 5.71 6.47 -21.60
C ASP A 28 7.06 5.87 -21.20
N TYR A 29 8.03 5.94 -22.12
CA TYR A 29 9.33 5.29 -21.91
C TYR A 29 10.47 6.21 -21.46
N ASN A 30 10.34 7.55 -21.39
CA ASN A 30 11.48 8.39 -21.02
C ASN A 30 11.12 9.78 -20.44
N ALA A 31 11.85 10.16 -19.40
CA ALA A 31 11.93 11.51 -18.82
C ALA A 31 12.54 12.56 -19.78
N GLU A 32 13.13 12.13 -20.91
CA GLU A 32 13.56 13.00 -22.00
C GLU A 32 12.48 13.05 -23.09
N ALA A 33 11.38 13.73 -22.81
CA ALA A 33 10.37 14.01 -23.82
C ALA A 33 10.96 15.00 -24.86
N LYS A 34 11.60 14.47 -25.91
CA LYS A 34 11.89 15.22 -27.13
C LYS A 34 10.59 15.90 -27.57
N LYS A 35 10.65 17.22 -27.76
CA LYS A 35 9.54 18.13 -28.15
C LYS A 35 8.62 17.46 -29.17
N ASN A 36 7.50 16.89 -28.71
CA ASN A 36 6.48 16.39 -29.61
C ASN A 36 5.83 17.60 -30.29
N LYS A 37 6.11 17.80 -31.58
CA LYS A 37 5.36 18.72 -32.45
C LYS A 37 3.87 18.41 -32.27
N TYR A 38 3.06 19.46 -32.05
CA TYR A 38 1.60 19.39 -31.87
C TYR A 38 0.95 18.46 -32.90
N SER A 39 0.67 17.22 -32.50
CA SER A 39 -0.18 16.29 -33.21
C SER A 39 -1.60 16.53 -32.72
N LYS A 40 -2.57 16.71 -33.63
CA LYS A 40 -4.00 16.81 -33.29
C LYS A 40 -4.56 15.56 -32.58
N ARG A 41 -3.81 14.45 -32.55
CA ARG A 41 -4.17 13.22 -31.82
C ARG A 41 -3.68 13.27 -30.38
N LEU A 42 -4.60 13.07 -29.44
CA LEU A 42 -4.30 12.87 -28.02
C LEU A 42 -3.55 11.54 -27.84
N HIS A 43 -2.32 11.62 -27.32
CA HIS A 43 -1.56 10.45 -26.90
C HIS A 43 -1.74 10.29 -25.39
N LEU A 44 -2.32 9.16 -24.98
CA LEU A 44 -2.37 8.78 -23.57
C LEU A 44 -1.16 7.91 -23.25
N LYS A 45 -0.38 8.39 -22.28
CA LYS A 45 0.83 7.77 -21.75
C LYS A 45 0.45 6.68 -20.74
N LEU A 46 0.88 5.45 -20.98
CA LEU A 46 0.73 4.33 -20.04
C LEU A 46 2.06 4.06 -19.32
N PHE A 47 1.99 3.93 -17.99
CA PHE A 47 3.13 3.59 -17.15
C PHE A 47 3.36 2.08 -17.13
N GLU A 48 4.58 1.64 -17.47
CA GLU A 48 5.04 0.27 -17.25
C GLU A 48 5.90 0.22 -15.99
N GLY A 49 5.24 0.02 -14.85
CA GLY A 49 5.91 -0.26 -13.59
C GLY A 49 5.02 -1.10 -12.69
N TYR A 50 5.58 -1.53 -11.57
CA TYR A 50 4.81 -2.28 -10.59
C TYR A 50 3.90 -1.30 -9.83
N ASP A 51 2.60 -1.36 -10.10
CA ASP A 51 1.62 -0.60 -9.31
C ASP A 51 1.21 -1.40 -8.08
N LEU A 52 1.95 -1.20 -6.97
CA LEU A 52 1.61 -1.77 -5.67
C LEU A 52 0.35 -1.13 -5.08
N LEU A 53 -0.04 0.05 -5.56
CA LEU A 53 -1.10 0.85 -4.94
C LEU A 53 -2.50 0.43 -5.38
N GLU A 54 -2.64 -0.32 -6.48
CA GLU A 54 -3.92 -0.92 -6.87
C GLU A 54 -4.51 -1.75 -5.71
N ASN A 55 -3.67 -2.55 -5.06
CA ASN A 55 -4.09 -3.40 -3.94
C ASN A 55 -4.29 -2.62 -2.63
N PHE A 56 -3.84 -1.37 -2.55
CA PHE A 56 -3.86 -0.57 -1.32
C PHE A 56 -5.28 -0.40 -0.75
N ILE A 57 -6.27 -0.21 -1.65
CA ILE A 57 -7.67 -0.01 -1.29
C ILE A 57 -8.27 -1.22 -0.53
N VAL A 58 -7.70 -2.40 -0.73
CA VAL A 58 -8.08 -3.66 -0.08
C VAL A 58 -7.12 -4.00 1.07
N ALA A 59 -5.82 -3.90 0.83
CA ALA A 59 -4.76 -4.23 1.78
C ALA A 59 -4.88 -3.43 3.09
N ARG A 60 -5.06 -2.11 3.00
CA ARG A 60 -5.17 -1.23 4.17
C ARG A 60 -6.32 -1.63 5.09
N PRO A 61 -7.60 -1.65 4.63
CA PRO A 61 -8.72 -2.02 5.52
C PRO A 61 -8.66 -3.48 5.98
N TYR A 62 -8.09 -4.39 5.18
CA TYR A 62 -7.86 -5.77 5.61
C TYR A 62 -6.95 -5.82 6.85
N ILE A 63 -5.78 -5.18 6.79
CA ILE A 63 -4.82 -5.13 7.90
C ILE A 63 -5.40 -4.40 9.12
N GLN A 64 -6.04 -3.24 8.92
CA GLN A 64 -6.66 -2.49 10.02
C GLN A 64 -7.66 -3.33 10.79
N LYS A 65 -8.54 -4.07 10.10
CA LYS A 65 -9.52 -4.93 10.76
C LYS A 65 -8.90 -6.19 11.35
N LYS A 66 -7.90 -6.78 10.70
CA LYS A 66 -7.21 -7.99 11.21
C LYS A 66 -6.54 -7.73 12.54
N TYR A 67 -5.84 -6.61 12.67
CA TYR A 67 -5.08 -6.25 13.86
C TYR A 67 -5.81 -5.27 14.80
N LYS A 68 -7.04 -4.86 14.45
CA LYS A 68 -7.86 -3.90 15.21
C LYS A 68 -7.14 -2.57 15.45
N ILE A 69 -6.40 -2.09 14.46
CA ILE A 69 -5.70 -0.81 14.50
C ILE A 69 -6.44 0.22 13.67
N ASP A 70 -6.48 1.47 14.16
CA ASP A 70 -7.02 2.59 13.40
C ASP A 70 -6.01 3.11 12.35
N LEU A 71 -6.46 4.02 11.49
CA LEU A 71 -5.65 4.57 10.40
C LEU A 71 -4.44 5.34 10.93
N GLY A 72 -4.62 6.14 11.98
CA GLY A 72 -3.53 6.95 12.53
C GLY A 72 -2.41 6.08 13.07
N LEU A 73 -2.75 5.01 13.80
CA LEU A 73 -1.75 4.05 14.25
C LEU A 73 -1.06 3.33 13.10
N PHE A 74 -1.81 2.91 12.09
CA PHE A 74 -1.25 2.21 10.94
C PHE A 74 -0.25 3.09 10.16
N GLU A 75 -0.57 4.37 9.92
CA GLU A 75 0.32 5.33 9.25
C GLU A 75 1.59 5.59 10.06
N ILE A 76 1.48 5.67 11.39
CA ILE A 76 2.64 5.76 12.29
C ILE A 76 3.55 4.54 12.14
N LEU A 77 2.98 3.33 12.17
CA LEU A 77 3.78 2.10 12.04
C LEU A 77 4.47 2.03 10.67
N LEU A 78 3.80 2.43 9.58
CA LEU A 78 4.40 2.50 8.25
C LEU A 78 5.58 3.47 8.20
N PHE A 79 5.41 4.68 8.72
CA PHE A 79 6.45 5.70 8.74
C PHE A 79 7.67 5.23 9.55
N LEU A 80 7.45 4.71 10.76
CA LEU A 80 8.52 4.28 11.65
C LEU A 80 9.24 3.02 11.18
N HIS A 81 8.55 2.12 10.47
CA HIS A 81 9.18 0.93 9.88
C HIS A 81 10.30 1.29 8.88
N GLY A 82 10.16 2.42 8.18
CA GLY A 82 11.18 2.94 7.27
C GLY A 82 12.47 3.39 7.97
N LYS A 83 12.35 3.98 9.17
CA LYS A 83 13.49 4.50 9.95
C LYS A 83 14.30 3.42 10.68
N LYS A 84 13.75 2.21 10.89
CA LYS A 84 14.33 1.07 11.64
C LYS A 84 14.53 1.34 13.15
N PHE A 85 15.22 2.41 13.49
CA PHE A 85 15.36 2.97 14.83
C PHE A 85 14.99 4.46 14.78
N PHE A 86 14.45 5.00 15.86
CA PHE A 86 14.02 6.39 15.90
C PHE A 86 14.05 6.95 17.32
N ASN A 87 14.13 8.27 17.46
CA ASN A 87 13.99 8.97 18.73
C ASN A 87 12.73 9.86 18.77
N GLN A 88 12.56 10.64 19.83
CA GLN A 88 11.42 11.55 19.97
C GLN A 88 11.39 12.65 18.88
N LYS A 89 12.57 13.09 18.39
CA LYS A 89 12.68 14.10 17.34
C LYS A 89 12.19 13.53 16.00
N ASP A 90 12.65 12.34 15.63
CA ASP A 90 12.14 11.61 14.46
C ASP A 90 10.63 11.40 14.52
N TYR A 91 10.14 11.03 15.71
CA TYR A 91 8.72 10.83 15.92
C TYR A 91 7.94 12.13 15.76
N ALA A 92 8.50 13.28 16.15
CA ALA A 92 7.85 14.58 16.06
C ALA A 92 7.62 15.05 14.61
N GLU A 93 8.47 14.64 13.66
CA GLU A 93 8.42 15.06 12.24
C GLU A 93 7.11 14.69 11.54
N MET A 94 6.50 13.56 11.89
CA MET A 94 5.31 13.10 11.18
C MET A 94 4.02 13.77 11.68
N PRO A 95 3.04 14.07 10.81
CA PRO A 95 1.70 14.47 11.23
C PRO A 95 1.02 13.30 11.96
N LYS A 96 0.39 13.58 13.10
CA LYS A 96 -0.22 12.55 13.96
C LYS A 96 -1.58 12.98 14.48
N GLN A 97 -2.47 12.01 14.66
CA GLN A 97 -3.73 12.23 15.38
C GLN A 97 -3.47 12.53 16.86
N PHE A 98 -4.37 13.27 17.51
CA PHE A 98 -4.24 13.68 18.90
C PHE A 98 -3.95 12.51 19.86
N LYS A 99 -4.65 11.38 19.67
CA LYS A 99 -4.47 10.14 20.43
C LYS A 99 -3.01 9.65 20.47
N TYR A 100 -2.26 9.87 19.39
CA TYR A 100 -0.87 9.43 19.24
C TYR A 100 0.14 10.57 19.35
N ARG A 101 -0.26 11.76 19.78
CA ARG A 101 0.63 12.92 19.82
C ARG A 101 1.88 12.67 20.69
N SER A 102 1.70 11.97 21.80
CA SER A 102 2.77 11.61 22.72
C SER A 102 3.38 10.25 22.38
N ILE A 103 4.71 10.15 22.46
CA ILE A 103 5.42 8.87 22.30
C ILE A 103 5.03 7.86 23.39
N LYS A 104 4.64 8.33 24.59
CA LYS A 104 4.11 7.47 25.65
C LYS A 104 2.82 6.76 25.23
N ASN A 105 1.93 7.47 24.54
CA ASN A 105 0.69 6.88 24.03
C ASN A 105 0.97 5.81 22.97
N LEU A 106 2.01 6.01 22.16
CA LEU A 106 2.45 5.02 21.18
C LEU A 106 3.08 3.79 21.86
N LEU A 107 3.90 3.97 22.89
CA LEU A 107 4.43 2.85 23.68
C LEU A 107 3.29 2.01 24.28
N ASN A 108 2.24 2.66 24.77
CA ASN A 108 1.06 1.99 25.33
C ASN A 108 0.28 1.15 24.30
N THR A 109 0.52 1.31 22.99
CA THR A 109 -0.10 0.43 21.99
C THR A 109 0.57 -0.94 21.89
N GLY A 110 1.77 -1.12 22.47
CA GLY A 110 2.52 -2.38 22.41
C GLY A 110 3.20 -2.68 21.07
N TYR A 111 3.10 -1.80 20.07
CA TYR A 111 3.71 -1.98 18.74
C TYR A 111 5.10 -1.35 18.62
N VAL A 112 5.49 -0.55 19.62
CA VAL A 112 6.79 0.13 19.72
C VAL A 112 7.39 -0.18 21.08
N GLY A 113 8.71 -0.33 21.13
CA GLY A 113 9.47 -0.53 22.35
C GLY A 113 10.72 0.32 22.42
N ILE A 114 11.29 0.39 23.61
CA ILE A 114 12.56 1.06 23.88
C ILE A 114 13.68 0.05 23.64
N VAL A 115 14.67 0.45 22.84
CA VAL A 115 15.91 -0.32 22.60
C VAL A 115 17.00 0.12 23.57
N GLN A 116 17.12 1.43 23.78
CA GLN A 116 18.11 2.03 24.65
C GLN A 116 17.47 3.18 25.42
N ASN A 117 17.60 3.14 26.75
CA ASN A 117 17.26 4.26 27.61
C ASN A 117 18.35 5.33 27.49
N GLY A 118 17.93 6.58 27.44
CA GLY A 118 18.80 7.74 27.51
C GLY A 118 18.57 8.47 28.82
N GLU A 119 19.38 9.49 29.11
CA GLU A 119 19.21 10.35 30.30
C GLU A 119 17.84 11.04 30.34
N ASN A 120 17.21 11.23 29.18
CA ASN A 120 15.87 11.79 29.06
C ASN A 120 15.13 11.16 27.86
N LEU A 121 13.82 11.39 27.78
CA LEU A 121 12.96 10.86 26.71
C LEU A 121 13.41 11.22 25.30
N ALA A 122 14.05 12.38 25.11
CA ALA A 122 14.54 12.80 23.80
C ALA A 122 15.73 11.96 23.33
N LYS A 123 16.53 11.43 24.27
CA LYS A 123 17.69 10.56 24.01
C LYS A 123 17.34 9.07 23.97
N HIS A 124 16.08 8.68 24.24
CA HIS A 124 15.67 7.28 24.10
C HIS A 124 15.69 6.86 22.64
N VAL A 125 16.16 5.64 22.40
CA VAL A 125 16.09 4.99 21.08
C VAL A 125 14.96 3.98 21.10
N TYR A 126 14.06 4.10 20.14
CA TYR A 126 12.89 3.27 19.97
C TYR A 126 12.97 2.46 18.68
N ARG A 127 12.19 1.38 18.63
CA ARG A 127 11.95 0.62 17.40
C ARG A 127 10.55 0.02 17.40
N LEU A 128 10.10 -0.43 16.24
CA LEU A 128 8.93 -1.32 16.18
C LEU A 128 9.25 -2.65 16.88
N ASN A 129 8.34 -3.09 17.75
CA ASN A 129 8.42 -4.41 18.35
C ASN A 129 7.99 -5.48 17.35
N THR A 130 8.20 -6.76 17.70
CA THR A 130 7.80 -7.91 16.87
C THR A 130 6.35 -7.80 16.35
N PRO A 131 5.34 -7.45 17.16
CA PRO A 131 3.97 -7.32 16.65
C PRO A 131 3.83 -6.20 15.60
N GLY A 132 4.46 -5.03 15.83
CA GLY A 132 4.43 -3.92 14.89
C GLY A 132 5.10 -4.27 13.56
N THR A 133 6.25 -4.94 13.62
CA THR A 133 6.98 -5.41 12.44
C THR A 133 6.18 -6.46 11.66
N ILE A 134 5.50 -7.40 12.33
CA ILE A 134 4.65 -8.40 11.69
C ILE A 134 3.49 -7.74 10.92
N ILE A 135 2.84 -6.72 11.51
CA ILE A 135 1.75 -5.98 10.85
C ILE A 135 2.23 -5.36 9.54
N ILE A 136 3.36 -4.66 9.59
CA ILE A 136 3.88 -3.95 8.41
C ILE A 136 4.41 -4.93 7.35
N LYS A 137 5.09 -5.99 7.78
CA LYS A 137 5.52 -7.06 6.88
C LYS A 137 4.34 -7.68 6.16
N GLU A 138 3.31 -8.09 6.89
CA GLU A 138 2.12 -8.69 6.29
C GLU A 138 1.42 -7.70 5.35
N PHE A 139 1.33 -6.42 5.73
CA PHE A 139 0.80 -5.39 4.84
C PHE A 139 1.55 -5.34 3.51
N TYR A 140 2.89 -5.32 3.51
CA TYR A 140 3.67 -5.33 2.28
C TYR A 140 3.49 -6.63 1.48
N GLU A 141 3.42 -7.78 2.15
CA GLU A 141 3.19 -9.07 1.48
C GLU A 141 1.83 -9.12 0.78
N VAL A 142 0.75 -8.61 1.40
CA VAL A 142 -0.57 -8.57 0.75
C VAL A 142 -0.67 -7.47 -0.31
N LEU A 143 -0.01 -6.33 -0.09
CA LEU A 143 0.03 -5.21 -1.04
C LEU A 143 0.72 -5.63 -2.34
N SER A 144 1.81 -6.38 -2.22
CA SER A 144 2.57 -6.96 -3.34
C SER A 144 2.01 -8.27 -3.89
N GLY A 145 0.88 -8.76 -3.38
CA GLY A 145 0.32 -10.04 -3.80
C GLY A 145 1.22 -11.25 -3.53
N GLU A 146 2.31 -11.10 -2.76
CA GLU A 146 3.14 -12.22 -2.30
C GLU A 146 2.35 -13.13 -1.36
N LYS A 147 1.46 -12.53 -0.57
CA LYS A 147 0.51 -13.22 0.28
C LYS A 147 -0.90 -12.94 -0.22
N LYS A 148 -1.64 -14.01 -0.52
CA LYS A 148 -3.05 -13.89 -0.89
C LYS A 148 -3.88 -13.45 0.31
N PHE A 149 -4.93 -12.71 0.02
CA PHE A 149 -5.95 -12.41 1.02
C PHE A 149 -6.71 -13.70 1.38
N LEU A 150 -7.15 -13.81 2.63
CA LEU A 150 -8.06 -14.89 3.03
C LEU A 150 -9.40 -14.70 2.30
N GLU A 151 -10.04 -15.77 1.84
CA GLU A 151 -11.34 -15.69 1.14
C GLU A 151 -12.51 -16.17 2.02
N ASP A 152 -12.20 -16.72 3.20
CA ASP A 152 -13.13 -17.41 4.07
C ASP A 152 -13.71 -16.52 5.19
N TYR A 153 -14.41 -17.14 6.15
CA TYR A 153 -14.96 -16.48 7.33
C TYR A 153 -13.88 -15.90 8.27
N ASN A 154 -12.63 -16.35 8.16
CA ASN A 154 -11.51 -15.81 8.93
C ASN A 154 -11.05 -14.46 8.35
N ASN A 155 -11.42 -14.11 7.12
CA ASN A 155 -11.21 -12.76 6.60
C ASN A 155 -12.01 -11.73 7.43
N PRO A 156 -11.35 -10.73 8.03
CA PRO A 156 -12.02 -9.67 8.79
C PRO A 156 -13.08 -8.89 7.98
N LEU A 157 -12.96 -8.84 6.66
CA LEU A 157 -13.90 -8.19 5.74
C LEU A 157 -15.12 -9.08 5.41
N ALA A 158 -15.02 -10.40 5.60
CA ALA A 158 -16.10 -11.35 5.31
C ALA A 158 -17.08 -11.55 6.48
N ARG A 159 -16.73 -11.10 7.69
CA ARG A 159 -17.52 -11.31 8.92
C ARG A 159 -18.90 -10.67 8.85
N LYS A 160 -19.95 -11.49 8.71
CA LYS A 160 -21.36 -11.05 8.52
C LYS A 160 -21.80 -9.97 9.51
N LYS A 161 -21.47 -10.09 10.80
CA LYS A 161 -21.88 -9.15 11.86
C LYS A 161 -21.30 -7.74 11.72
N THR A 162 -20.10 -7.61 11.15
CA THR A 162 -19.34 -6.34 11.06
C THR A 162 -19.12 -5.88 9.62
N ARG A 163 -19.78 -6.54 8.66
CA ARG A 163 -19.58 -6.34 7.23
C ARG A 163 -20.45 -5.20 6.73
N THR A 164 -19.81 -4.20 6.15
CA THR A 164 -20.48 -3.09 5.45
C THR A 164 -20.67 -3.41 3.96
N ALA A 165 -21.50 -2.64 3.26
CA ALA A 165 -21.64 -2.73 1.81
C ALA A 165 -20.30 -2.49 1.08
N PHE A 166 -19.44 -1.63 1.62
CA PHE A 166 -18.08 -1.40 1.11
C PHE A 166 -17.18 -2.62 1.28
N ASP A 167 -17.30 -3.34 2.40
CA ASP A 167 -16.53 -4.56 2.62
C ASP A 167 -16.93 -5.67 1.65
N LYS A 168 -18.22 -5.74 1.27
CA LYS A 168 -18.69 -6.65 0.21
C LYS A 168 -17.95 -6.38 -1.11
N LYS A 169 -17.91 -5.13 -1.57
CA LYS A 169 -17.19 -4.77 -2.80
C LYS A 169 -15.68 -5.07 -2.71
N LYS A 170 -15.07 -4.87 -1.53
CA LYS A 170 -13.66 -5.24 -1.30
C LYS A 170 -13.44 -6.75 -1.36
N MET A 171 -14.37 -7.56 -0.86
CA MET A 171 -14.31 -9.01 -1.02
C MET A 171 -14.39 -9.42 -2.49
N ASP A 172 -15.24 -8.78 -3.28
CA ASP A 172 -15.33 -9.05 -4.73
C ASP A 172 -13.99 -8.69 -5.44
N LEU A 173 -13.32 -7.61 -4.99
CA LEU A 173 -11.98 -7.26 -5.46
C LEU A 173 -10.92 -8.26 -5.00
N ILE A 174 -10.98 -8.74 -3.76
CA ILE A 174 -10.07 -9.76 -3.22
C ILE A 174 -10.07 -11.01 -4.10
N LEU A 175 -11.27 -11.49 -4.48
CA LEU A 175 -11.40 -12.67 -5.34
C LEU A 175 -10.70 -12.45 -6.68
N LYS A 176 -10.83 -11.25 -7.27
CA LYS A 176 -10.14 -10.89 -8.51
C LYS A 176 -8.62 -10.80 -8.33
N ILE A 177 -8.15 -10.18 -7.25
CA ILE A 177 -6.72 -10.04 -6.95
C ILE A 177 -6.07 -11.41 -6.74
N ASN A 178 -6.74 -12.31 -6.01
CA ASN A 178 -6.22 -13.64 -5.73
C ASN A 178 -6.18 -14.58 -6.96
N GLN A 179 -7.01 -14.29 -7.98
CA GLN A 179 -7.01 -14.98 -9.28
C GLN A 179 -5.92 -14.46 -10.22
N ALA A 180 -5.47 -13.21 -10.04
CA ALA A 180 -4.40 -12.65 -10.85
C ALA A 180 -3.07 -13.38 -10.58
N PRO A 181 -2.23 -13.62 -11.61
CA PRO A 181 -0.91 -14.18 -11.41
C PRO A 181 -0.07 -13.21 -10.58
N ALA A 182 0.65 -13.74 -9.59
CA ALA A 182 1.57 -12.93 -8.81
C ALA A 182 2.60 -12.29 -9.77
N PRO A 183 2.77 -10.96 -9.73
CA PRO A 183 3.73 -10.29 -10.60
C PRO A 183 5.14 -10.83 -10.33
N GLU A 184 5.91 -11.03 -11.41
CA GLU A 184 7.28 -11.58 -11.34
C GLU A 184 8.14 -10.71 -10.42
N LYS A 185 8.49 -11.27 -9.25
CA LYS A 185 9.27 -10.58 -8.21
C LYS A 185 10.63 -10.14 -8.76
N LYS A 186 10.87 -8.84 -8.88
CA LYS A 186 12.21 -8.32 -8.55
C LYS A 186 12.16 -8.04 -7.06
N LYS A 187 12.81 -8.88 -6.25
CA LYS A 187 13.07 -8.60 -4.83
C LYS A 187 13.88 -7.29 -4.75
N ALA A 188 13.19 -6.17 -4.73
CA ALA A 188 13.71 -4.94 -4.18
C ALA A 188 13.02 -4.79 -2.84
N LEU A 189 13.82 -4.59 -1.79
CA LEU A 189 13.43 -4.27 -0.42
C LEU A 189 13.56 -5.44 0.58
N TYR A 190 14.55 -5.24 1.45
CA TYR A 190 14.83 -5.88 2.74
C TYR A 190 15.58 -7.22 2.70
N ARG A 191 16.93 -7.10 2.67
CA ARG A 191 17.82 -7.95 3.46
C ARG A 191 18.13 -7.23 4.77
#